data_AF-A0A927W2V7-F1
#
_entry.id   AF-A0A927W2V7-F1
#
_cell.length_a   1.000
_cell.length_b   1.000
_cell.length_c   1.000
_cell.angle_alpha   90.00
_cell.angle_beta   90.00
_cell.angle_gamma   90.00
#
_symmetry.space_group_name_H-M   'P 1'
#
loop_
_entity.id
_entity.type
_entity.pdbx_description
1 polymer ?
#
loop_
_entity_poly.entity_id
_entity_poly.type
_entity_poly.pdbx_seq_one_letter_code
_entity_poly.pdbx_strand_id
1 'polypeptide(L)'
;MFKFNEFCDYVEMTLPEILPDHLKNAHIEQHEVEKNNGLVLHSVTVRPEDSTIAPNLYLDNYFKRYEEGASIDDLMDEIKDVAVKNLDAPAEFSNVAEMFKDFESVKDKIVMVAVNTERNQNLLTQIPHQDREDLSLIYKIMVGSNDEGTATITIRNEHMAYWGVDAEQLHELAMTNTREILPVTIQSMNEVMREMFGKDGMPAEMADVMFEEMPPTQQMYIISNSAKVNGAASMFYEDALSDLCKKMGTDLYILPSSVHEVIAVSSEMGTPDDLSQMVREVNGSQVAPEEQLSDHVYKFEAATKKLSLADVSLEELKKAAGAENMSQGVVTEGSRPRKVR
;
A
#
# COMPACT_ATOMS: atom_id res chain seq x y z
N MET A 1 -29.59 17.32 11.57
CA MET A 1 -28.41 16.79 10.87
C MET A 1 -27.85 15.71 11.76
N PHE A 2 -27.75 14.49 11.25
CA PHE A 2 -27.19 13.37 12.01
C PHE A 2 -25.75 13.68 12.42
N LYS A 3 -25.35 13.22 13.61
CA LYS A 3 -23.93 12.96 13.90
C LYS A 3 -23.49 11.70 13.18
N PHE A 4 -22.18 11.50 13.02
CA PHE A 4 -21.64 10.35 12.30
C PHE A 4 -22.17 9.00 12.79
N ASN A 5 -22.13 8.74 14.11
CA ASN A 5 -22.65 7.50 14.67
C ASN A 5 -24.16 7.34 14.44
N GLU A 6 -24.93 8.44 14.54
CA GLU A 6 -26.37 8.42 14.28
C GLU A 6 -26.67 8.14 12.80
N PHE A 7 -25.81 8.60 11.88
CA PHE A 7 -25.90 8.30 10.45
C PHE A 7 -25.61 6.81 10.21
N CYS A 8 -24.56 6.26 10.83
CA CYS A 8 -24.24 4.84 10.67
C CYS A 8 -25.35 3.93 11.22
N ASP A 9 -25.86 4.23 12.41
CA ASP A 9 -27.02 3.55 13.01
C ASP A 9 -28.24 3.65 12.09
N TYR A 10 -28.49 4.83 11.50
CA TYR A 10 -29.60 5.03 10.57
C TYR A 10 -29.45 4.15 9.32
N VAL A 11 -28.25 4.06 8.74
CA VAL A 11 -27.97 3.18 7.60
C VAL A 11 -28.23 1.72 7.97
N GLU A 12 -27.67 1.23 9.07
CA GLU A 12 -27.86 -0.16 9.51
C GLU A 12 -29.34 -0.52 9.74
N MET A 13 -30.11 0.40 10.33
CA MET A 13 -31.54 0.18 10.60
C MET A 13 -32.41 0.24 9.34
N THR A 14 -32.06 1.10 8.38
CA THR A 14 -32.91 1.40 7.21
C THR A 14 -32.59 0.49 6.03
N LEU A 15 -31.32 0.09 5.86
CA LEU A 15 -30.88 -0.76 4.76
C LEU A 15 -31.73 -2.05 4.61
N PRO A 16 -32.04 -2.83 5.67
CA PRO A 16 -32.85 -4.03 5.51
C PRO A 16 -34.29 -3.77 5.04
N GLU A 17 -34.83 -2.57 5.23
CA GLU A 17 -36.18 -2.21 4.77
C GLU A 17 -36.25 -1.92 3.26
N ILE A 18 -35.13 -1.49 2.67
CA ILE A 18 -35.03 -1.08 1.27
C ILE A 18 -34.33 -2.10 0.37
N LEU A 19 -33.72 -3.14 0.96
CA LEU A 19 -33.09 -4.22 0.21
C LEU A 19 -34.11 -5.04 -0.61
N PRO A 20 -33.73 -5.56 -1.79
CA PRO A 20 -34.55 -6.46 -2.58
C PRO A 20 -35.02 -7.70 -1.81
N ASP A 21 -36.14 -8.30 -2.22
CA ASP A 21 -36.76 -9.45 -1.53
C ASP A 21 -35.80 -10.63 -1.29
N HIS A 22 -34.86 -10.90 -2.21
CA HIS A 22 -33.89 -12.00 -2.08
C HIS A 22 -32.80 -11.75 -1.02
N LEU A 23 -32.70 -10.53 -0.48
CA LEU A 23 -31.76 -10.14 0.58
C LEU A 23 -32.44 -9.77 1.90
N LYS A 24 -33.75 -9.98 2.04
CA LYS A 24 -34.48 -9.65 3.28
C LYS A 24 -33.95 -10.36 4.53
N ASN A 25 -33.28 -11.49 4.36
CA ASN A 25 -32.66 -12.25 5.44
C ASN A 25 -31.13 -12.07 5.49
N ALA A 26 -30.57 -11.13 4.74
CA ALA A 26 -29.13 -10.87 4.78
C ALA A 26 -28.71 -10.39 6.18
N HIS A 27 -27.52 -10.82 6.60
CA HIS A 27 -26.87 -10.31 7.79
C HIS A 27 -26.27 -8.95 7.48
N ILE A 28 -26.71 -7.93 8.20
CA ILE A 28 -26.18 -6.58 8.11
C ILE A 28 -25.38 -6.32 9.37
N GLU A 29 -24.11 -5.97 9.19
CA GLU A 29 -23.19 -5.77 10.31
C GLU A 29 -22.32 -4.54 10.03
N GLN A 30 -22.14 -3.70 11.06
CA GLN A 30 -21.18 -2.61 11.06
C GLN A 30 -19.84 -3.05 11.63
N HIS A 31 -18.75 -2.63 10.97
CA HIS A 31 -17.40 -2.88 11.46
C HIS A 31 -16.45 -1.72 11.13
N GLU A 32 -15.50 -1.49 12.04
CA GLU A 32 -14.34 -0.64 11.81
C GLU A 32 -13.25 -1.42 11.06
N VAL A 33 -12.67 -0.80 10.04
CA VAL A 33 -11.60 -1.35 9.22
C VAL A 33 -10.38 -0.44 9.31
N GLU A 34 -9.32 -0.93 9.93
CA GLU A 34 -8.02 -0.27 9.95
C GLU A 34 -7.36 -0.38 8.56
N LYS A 35 -7.11 0.77 7.95
CA LYS A 35 -6.38 0.97 6.69
C LYS A 35 -4.91 1.32 6.99
N ASN A 36 -4.14 1.50 5.92
CA ASN A 36 -2.74 1.91 6.04
C ASN A 36 -2.62 3.23 6.83
N ASN A 37 -1.52 3.38 7.55
CA ASN A 37 -1.22 4.52 8.41
C ASN A 37 -2.23 4.74 9.55
N GLY A 38 -2.89 3.66 10.00
CA GLY A 38 -3.81 3.69 11.14
C GLY A 38 -5.14 4.40 10.86
N LEU A 39 -5.47 4.69 9.60
CA LEU A 39 -6.76 5.27 9.23
C LEU A 39 -7.87 4.24 9.50
N VAL A 40 -8.80 4.57 10.39
CA VAL A 40 -9.96 3.71 10.66
C VAL A 40 -11.15 4.21 9.83
N LEU A 41 -11.70 3.33 9.00
CA LEU A 41 -12.93 3.57 8.25
C LEU A 41 -14.07 2.73 8.81
N HIS A 42 -15.28 3.25 8.77
CA HIS A 42 -16.47 2.58 9.28
C HIS A 42 -17.24 2.02 8.10
N SER A 43 -17.56 0.74 8.17
CA SER A 43 -18.22 0.05 7.06
C SER A 43 -19.47 -0.67 7.51
N VAL A 44 -20.41 -0.79 6.57
CA VAL A 44 -21.52 -1.73 6.66
C VAL A 44 -21.28 -2.85 5.65
N THR A 45 -21.60 -4.08 6.05
CA THR A 45 -21.60 -5.24 5.16
C THR A 45 -23.02 -5.75 4.99
N VAL A 46 -23.36 -6.21 3.79
CA VAL A 46 -24.62 -6.92 3.51
C VAL A 46 -24.24 -8.33 3.06
N ARG A 47 -24.38 -9.29 3.97
CA ARG A 47 -23.97 -10.67 3.74
C ARG A 47 -25.19 -11.58 3.55
N PRO A 48 -25.40 -12.15 2.35
CA PRO A 48 -26.42 -13.17 2.15
C PRO A 48 -26.24 -14.37 3.08
N GLU A 49 -27.34 -15.02 3.49
CA GLU A 49 -27.35 -16.15 4.43
C GLU A 49 -26.45 -17.32 3.96
N ASP A 50 -26.39 -17.55 2.65
CA ASP A 50 -25.59 -18.61 2.03
C ASP A 50 -24.13 -18.20 1.71
N SER A 51 -23.71 -16.97 2.06
CA SER A 51 -22.37 -16.45 1.76
C SER A 51 -21.49 -16.33 3.00
N THR A 52 -20.22 -16.70 2.85
CA THR A 52 -19.19 -16.50 3.88
C THR A 52 -18.40 -15.20 3.70
N ILE A 53 -18.60 -14.48 2.59
CA ILE A 53 -17.85 -13.27 2.22
C ILE A 53 -18.85 -12.15 1.88
N ALA A 54 -18.55 -10.94 2.32
CA ALA A 54 -19.29 -9.74 1.94
C ALA A 54 -18.33 -8.55 1.76
N PRO A 55 -18.58 -7.66 0.79
CA PRO A 55 -17.81 -6.45 0.63
C PRO A 55 -18.10 -5.46 1.76
N ASN A 56 -17.09 -4.63 2.10
CA ASN A 56 -17.25 -3.51 3.02
C ASN A 56 -17.69 -2.27 2.25
N LEU A 57 -18.83 -1.68 2.63
CA LEU A 57 -19.26 -0.37 2.14
C LEU A 57 -18.89 0.70 3.17
N TYR A 58 -17.91 1.54 2.85
CA TYR A 58 -17.41 2.57 3.78
C TYR A 58 -18.37 3.77 3.88
N LEU A 59 -18.85 4.06 5.09
CA LEU A 59 -19.86 5.08 5.38
C LEU A 59 -19.27 6.48 5.53
N ASP A 60 -17.96 6.62 5.79
CA ASP A 60 -17.28 7.89 6.04
C ASP A 60 -17.47 8.89 4.88
N ASN A 61 -17.36 8.43 3.63
CA ASN A 61 -17.56 9.29 2.45
C ASN A 61 -19.04 9.67 2.25
N TYR A 62 -19.97 8.73 2.44
CA TYR A 62 -21.40 9.03 2.38
C TYR A 62 -21.80 10.06 3.44
N PHE A 63 -21.24 9.97 4.64
CA PHE A 63 -21.48 10.96 5.69
C PHE A 63 -20.91 12.33 5.32
N LYS A 64 -19.70 12.40 4.78
CA LYS A 64 -19.12 13.67 4.29
C LYS A 64 -20.04 14.33 3.25
N ARG A 65 -20.55 13.55 2.29
CA ARG A 65 -21.52 14.05 1.29
C ARG A 65 -22.84 14.52 1.92
N TYR A 66 -23.30 13.83 2.96
CA TYR A 66 -24.46 14.26 3.75
C TYR A 66 -24.22 15.61 4.44
N GLU A 67 -23.04 15.81 5.04
CA GLU A 67 -22.65 17.11 5.65
C GLU A 67 -22.58 18.23 4.61
N GLU A 68 -22.17 17.90 3.38
CA GLU A 68 -22.15 18.82 2.23
C GLU A 68 -23.55 19.09 1.63
N GLY A 69 -24.60 18.46 2.17
CA GLY A 69 -26.00 18.73 1.84
C GLY A 69 -26.68 17.72 0.92
N ALA A 70 -26.06 16.54 0.68
CA ALA A 70 -26.71 15.47 -0.06
C ALA A 70 -27.95 14.94 0.69
N SER A 71 -28.98 14.51 -0.06
CA SER A 71 -30.20 13.92 0.49
C SER A 71 -29.89 12.56 1.13
N ILE A 72 -30.42 12.33 2.33
CA ILE A 72 -30.27 11.04 3.01
C ILE A 72 -30.92 9.90 2.20
N ASP A 73 -32.06 10.16 1.57
CA ASP A 73 -32.79 9.17 0.78
C ASP A 73 -31.96 8.76 -0.46
N ASP A 74 -31.34 9.74 -1.15
CA ASP A 74 -30.49 9.48 -2.31
C ASP A 74 -29.23 8.67 -1.92
N LEU A 75 -28.63 8.99 -0.77
CA LEU A 75 -27.47 8.25 -0.25
C LEU A 75 -27.85 6.81 0.14
N MET A 76 -29.02 6.60 0.75
CA MET A 76 -29.51 5.27 1.09
C MET A 76 -29.76 4.42 -0.16
N ASP A 77 -30.34 5.02 -1.20
CA ASP A 77 -30.53 4.33 -2.48
C ASP A 77 -29.20 3.97 -3.13
N GLU A 78 -28.20 4.86 -3.10
CA GLU A 78 -26.86 4.58 -3.61
C GLU A 78 -26.16 3.46 -2.82
N ILE A 79 -26.22 3.48 -1.48
CA ILE A 79 -25.66 2.43 -0.62
C ILE A 79 -26.32 1.08 -0.95
N LYS A 80 -27.65 1.05 -1.09
CA LYS A 80 -28.40 -0.15 -1.48
C LYS A 80 -27.96 -0.66 -2.86
N ASP A 81 -27.87 0.21 -3.85
CA ASP A 81 -27.49 -0.18 -5.21
C ASP A 81 -26.05 -0.74 -5.26
N VAL A 82 -25.12 -0.12 -4.52
CA VAL A 82 -23.74 -0.61 -4.38
C VAL A 82 -23.71 -1.95 -3.65
N ALA A 83 -24.49 -2.12 -2.58
CA ALA A 83 -24.55 -3.38 -1.85
C ALA A 83 -25.08 -4.52 -2.74
N VAL A 84 -26.16 -4.26 -3.50
CA VAL A 84 -26.77 -5.23 -4.40
C VAL A 84 -25.86 -5.57 -5.59
N LYS A 85 -25.15 -4.58 -6.14
CA LYS A 85 -24.23 -4.81 -7.26
C LYS A 85 -23.05 -5.70 -6.87
N ASN A 86 -22.59 -5.63 -5.62
CA ASN A 86 -21.38 -6.32 -5.15
C ASN A 86 -21.67 -7.55 -4.27
N LEU A 87 -22.88 -8.12 -4.35
CA LEU A 87 -23.25 -9.32 -3.58
C LEU A 87 -22.42 -10.53 -3.96
N ASP A 88 -22.18 -10.69 -5.26
CA ASP A 88 -21.38 -11.79 -5.77
C ASP A 88 -19.91 -11.49 -5.46
N ALA A 89 -19.31 -12.36 -4.65
CA ALA A 89 -17.87 -12.30 -4.41
C ALA A 89 -17.15 -12.37 -5.77
N PRO A 90 -16.14 -11.52 -6.03
CA PRO A 90 -15.38 -11.60 -7.26
C PRO A 90 -14.82 -13.02 -7.44
N ALA A 91 -14.78 -13.51 -8.68
CA ALA A 91 -14.40 -14.90 -8.98
C ALA A 91 -13.02 -15.26 -8.41
N GLU A 92 -12.15 -14.27 -8.28
CA GLU A 92 -10.82 -14.34 -7.68
C GLU A 92 -10.85 -14.82 -6.21
N PHE A 93 -11.92 -14.50 -5.47
CA PHE A 93 -12.07 -14.87 -4.05
C PHE A 93 -12.70 -16.25 -3.83
N SER A 94 -13.29 -16.87 -4.87
CA SER A 94 -14.05 -18.12 -4.76
C SER A 94 -13.26 -19.29 -4.14
N ASN A 95 -11.95 -19.35 -4.38
CA ASN A 95 -11.07 -20.43 -3.93
C ASN A 95 -10.09 -20.02 -2.83
N VAL A 96 -10.24 -18.83 -2.23
CA VAL A 96 -9.29 -18.33 -1.20
C VAL A 96 -9.19 -19.28 -0.01
N ALA A 97 -10.32 -19.79 0.49
CA ALA A 97 -10.33 -20.71 1.62
C ALA A 97 -9.60 -22.04 1.33
N GLU A 98 -9.58 -22.50 0.08
CA GLU A 98 -8.83 -23.69 -0.32
C GLU A 98 -7.35 -23.37 -0.51
N MET A 99 -7.05 -22.24 -1.14
CA MET A 99 -5.68 -21.75 -1.36
C MET A 99 -4.90 -21.60 -0.05
N PHE A 100 -5.54 -21.11 1.02
CA PHE A 100 -4.86 -20.89 2.31
C PHE A 100 -4.61 -22.16 3.14
N LYS A 101 -5.17 -23.32 2.76
CA LYS A 101 -4.98 -24.60 3.49
C LYS A 101 -3.55 -25.11 3.45
N ASP A 102 -2.81 -24.80 2.41
CA ASP A 102 -1.45 -25.28 2.20
C ASP A 102 -0.54 -24.13 1.76
N PHE A 103 0.62 -24.01 2.41
CA PHE A 103 1.61 -23.00 2.08
C PHE A 103 2.09 -23.11 0.64
N GLU A 104 2.21 -24.32 0.12
CA GLU A 104 2.62 -24.57 -1.26
C GLU A 104 1.68 -23.93 -2.30
N SER A 105 0.41 -23.71 -1.95
CA SER A 105 -0.58 -23.07 -2.84
C SER A 105 -0.51 -21.55 -2.84
N VAL A 106 0.14 -20.93 -1.83
CA VAL A 106 0.26 -19.47 -1.70
C VAL A 106 1.67 -18.95 -1.94
N LYS A 107 2.70 -19.77 -1.73
CA LYS A 107 4.10 -19.31 -1.67
C LYS A 107 4.55 -18.53 -2.89
N ASP A 108 4.08 -18.89 -4.10
CA ASP A 108 4.46 -18.25 -5.37
C ASP A 108 3.63 -17.00 -5.68
N LYS A 109 2.71 -16.61 -4.77
CA LYS A 109 1.84 -15.42 -4.89
C LYS A 109 2.15 -14.37 -3.82
N ILE A 110 3.12 -14.64 -2.96
CA ILE A 110 3.50 -13.74 -1.87
C ILE A 110 4.28 -12.57 -2.46
N VAL A 111 3.84 -11.35 -2.21
CA VAL A 111 4.49 -10.11 -2.64
C VAL A 111 4.80 -9.22 -1.45
N MET A 112 5.76 -8.31 -1.59
CA MET A 112 6.12 -7.32 -0.59
C MET A 112 5.49 -5.96 -0.91
N VAL A 113 5.17 -5.22 0.15
CA VAL A 113 4.68 -3.84 0.11
C VAL A 113 5.42 -3.03 1.16
N ALA A 114 5.74 -1.78 0.85
CA ALA A 114 6.32 -0.85 1.80
C ALA A 114 5.22 -0.06 2.52
N VAL A 115 5.33 0.06 3.84
CA VAL A 115 4.46 0.89 4.69
C VAL A 115 5.30 1.70 5.66
N ASN A 116 4.77 2.81 6.16
CA ASN A 116 5.45 3.59 7.19
C ASN A 116 5.48 2.83 8.53
N THR A 117 6.65 2.72 9.17
CA THR A 117 6.80 1.94 10.40
C THR A 117 6.03 2.56 11.57
N GLU A 118 6.22 3.85 11.83
CA GLU A 118 5.60 4.54 12.96
C GLU A 118 4.08 4.58 12.82
N ARG A 119 3.59 5.00 11.64
CA ARG A 119 2.15 5.13 11.38
C ARG A 119 1.41 3.79 11.37
N ASN A 120 2.11 2.67 11.20
CA ASN A 120 1.52 1.32 11.21
C ASN A 120 1.93 0.47 12.41
N GLN A 121 2.46 1.07 13.49
CA GLN A 121 2.97 0.34 14.65
C GLN A 121 2.00 -0.70 15.22
N ASN A 122 0.70 -0.40 15.26
CA ASN A 122 -0.34 -1.32 15.76
C ASN A 122 -0.48 -2.55 14.85
N LEU A 123 -0.61 -2.32 13.54
CA LEU A 123 -0.68 -3.37 12.53
C LEU A 123 0.56 -4.25 12.55
N LEU A 124 1.76 -3.64 12.66
CA LEU A 124 3.04 -4.35 12.65
C LEU A 124 3.22 -5.32 13.82
N THR A 125 2.51 -5.14 14.94
CA THR A 125 2.49 -6.14 16.03
C THR A 125 1.81 -7.46 15.63
N GLN A 126 0.98 -7.45 14.57
CA GLN A 126 0.13 -8.57 14.17
C GLN A 126 0.59 -9.26 12.89
N ILE A 127 1.58 -8.71 12.18
CA ILE A 127 2.02 -9.17 10.86
C ILE A 127 3.54 -9.34 10.78
N PRO A 128 4.04 -10.31 10.00
CA PRO A 128 5.47 -10.42 9.70
C PRO A 128 5.93 -9.23 8.84
N HIS A 129 7.08 -8.67 9.20
CA HIS A 129 7.67 -7.53 8.51
C HIS A 129 9.19 -7.49 8.65
N GLN A 130 9.83 -6.66 7.85
CA GLN A 130 11.23 -6.29 8.01
C GLN A 130 11.41 -4.77 7.94
N ASP A 131 12.00 -4.20 8.98
CA ASP A 131 12.31 -2.77 9.04
C ASP A 131 13.39 -2.37 8.03
N ARG A 132 13.17 -1.21 7.40
CA ARG A 132 14.07 -0.56 6.44
C ARG A 132 13.99 0.94 6.66
N GLU A 133 14.97 1.47 7.40
CA GLU A 133 14.95 2.87 7.87
C GLU A 133 13.66 3.17 8.67
N ASP A 134 12.85 4.15 8.25
CA ASP A 134 11.54 4.51 8.82
C ASP A 134 10.36 3.76 8.16
N LEU A 135 10.64 2.82 7.24
CA LEU A 135 9.65 1.99 6.56
C LEU A 135 9.73 0.53 7.03
N SER A 136 8.66 -0.20 6.76
CA SER A 136 8.56 -1.64 6.97
C SER A 136 8.11 -2.32 5.68
N LEU A 137 8.80 -3.41 5.32
CA LEU A 137 8.36 -4.32 4.27
C LEU A 137 7.42 -5.36 4.86
N ILE A 138 6.16 -5.36 4.42
CA ILE A 138 5.12 -6.30 4.83
C ILE A 138 4.78 -7.25 3.68
N TYR A 139 4.14 -8.37 3.99
CA TYR A 139 3.86 -9.41 3.00
C TYR A 139 2.36 -9.58 2.75
N LYS A 140 1.99 -9.66 1.47
CA LYS A 140 0.62 -9.88 1.02
C LYS A 140 0.57 -11.03 0.01
N ILE A 141 -0.57 -11.69 -0.08
CA ILE A 141 -0.86 -12.68 -1.14
C ILE A 141 -1.65 -11.98 -2.23
N MET A 142 -1.18 -12.09 -3.47
CA MET A 142 -1.91 -11.70 -4.66
C MET A 142 -3.01 -12.72 -4.95
N VAL A 143 -4.27 -12.32 -4.82
CA VAL A 143 -5.43 -13.18 -5.06
C VAL A 143 -5.89 -13.07 -6.51
N GLY A 144 -5.86 -11.85 -7.05
CA GLY A 144 -6.18 -11.57 -8.43
C GLY A 144 -5.82 -10.14 -8.82
N SER A 145 -5.72 -9.91 -10.12
CA SER A 145 -5.51 -8.60 -10.71
C SER A 145 -6.31 -8.55 -12.00
N ASN A 146 -7.21 -7.58 -12.10
CA ASN A 146 -8.06 -7.36 -13.25
C ASN A 146 -8.15 -5.85 -13.55
N ASP A 147 -8.93 -5.46 -14.55
CA ASP A 147 -9.09 -4.06 -14.94
C ASP A 147 -9.71 -3.18 -13.82
N GLU A 148 -10.34 -3.79 -12.82
CA GLU A 148 -10.96 -3.12 -11.67
C GLU A 148 -9.98 -2.95 -10.48
N GLY A 149 -8.83 -3.62 -10.50
CA GLY A 149 -7.78 -3.43 -9.51
C GLY A 149 -7.04 -4.71 -9.10
N THR A 150 -6.25 -4.59 -8.04
CA THR A 150 -5.45 -5.69 -7.49
C THR A 150 -6.00 -6.13 -6.14
N ALA A 151 -6.44 -7.38 -6.06
CA ALA A 151 -6.95 -8.01 -4.86
C ALA A 151 -5.80 -8.68 -4.08
N THR A 152 -5.62 -8.26 -2.83
CA THR A 152 -4.57 -8.81 -1.95
C THR A 152 -5.09 -9.18 -0.58
N ILE A 153 -4.42 -10.14 0.07
CA ILE A 153 -4.66 -10.49 1.47
C ILE A 153 -3.36 -10.31 2.25
N THR A 154 -3.38 -9.52 3.33
CA THR A 154 -2.23 -9.35 4.21
C THR A 154 -1.94 -10.64 4.98
N ILE A 155 -0.68 -11.08 4.95
CA ILE A 155 -0.23 -12.22 5.76
C ILE A 155 -0.14 -11.77 7.22
N ARG A 156 -0.75 -12.52 8.13
CA ARG A 156 -0.74 -12.27 9.57
C ARG A 156 0.17 -13.29 10.27
N ASN A 157 0.60 -12.98 11.49
CA ASN A 157 1.41 -13.88 12.31
C ASN A 157 0.73 -15.25 12.53
N GLU A 158 -0.61 -15.27 12.59
CA GLU A 158 -1.39 -16.51 12.66
C GLU A 158 -1.30 -17.37 11.40
N HIS A 159 -1.25 -16.77 10.20
CA HIS A 159 -1.07 -17.50 8.94
C HIS A 159 0.34 -18.13 8.91
N MET A 160 1.35 -17.35 9.31
CA MET A 160 2.73 -17.82 9.41
C MET A 160 2.86 -19.02 10.38
N ALA A 161 2.24 -18.92 11.56
CA ALA A 161 2.18 -20.02 12.53
C ALA A 161 1.42 -21.24 12.00
N TYR A 162 0.32 -21.04 11.26
CA TYR A 162 -0.46 -22.11 10.67
C TYR A 162 0.33 -22.87 9.59
N TRP A 163 1.06 -22.16 8.73
CA TRP A 163 1.91 -22.74 7.68
C TRP A 163 3.23 -23.31 8.20
N GLY A 164 3.65 -22.93 9.41
CA GLY A 164 4.93 -23.36 9.99
C GLY A 164 6.14 -22.75 9.28
N VAL A 165 5.99 -21.54 8.75
CA VAL A 165 7.06 -20.76 8.09
C VAL A 165 7.51 -19.62 9.00
N ASP A 166 8.67 -19.02 8.73
CA ASP A 166 9.14 -17.85 9.46
C ASP A 166 9.17 -16.58 8.58
N ALA A 167 9.41 -15.44 9.20
CA ALA A 167 9.38 -14.15 8.52
C ALA A 167 10.52 -13.97 7.51
N GLU A 168 11.66 -14.64 7.70
CA GLU A 168 12.81 -14.59 6.79
C GLU A 168 12.48 -15.34 5.49
N GLN A 169 11.90 -16.54 5.61
CA GLN A 169 11.42 -17.30 4.46
C GLN A 169 10.35 -16.53 3.67
N LEU A 170 9.42 -15.85 4.37
CA LEU A 170 8.43 -14.99 3.72
C LEU A 170 9.09 -13.82 2.99
N HIS A 171 10.12 -13.20 3.57
CA HIS A 171 10.86 -12.10 2.95
C HIS A 171 11.53 -12.51 1.64
N GLU A 172 12.27 -13.62 1.66
CA GLU A 172 13.00 -14.11 0.48
C GLU A 172 12.06 -14.46 -0.68
N LEU A 173 10.94 -15.11 -0.36
CA LEU A 173 9.89 -15.40 -1.35
C LEU A 173 9.26 -14.12 -1.87
N ALA A 174 8.85 -13.21 -0.98
CA ALA A 174 8.22 -11.95 -1.37
C ALA A 174 9.13 -11.11 -2.26
N MET A 175 10.43 -11.00 -1.95
CA MET A 175 11.40 -10.26 -2.76
C MET A 175 11.56 -10.86 -4.15
N THR A 176 11.57 -12.19 -4.26
CA THR A 176 11.70 -12.87 -5.56
C THR A 176 10.41 -12.73 -6.37
N ASN A 177 9.29 -13.14 -5.79
CA ASN A 177 7.99 -13.16 -6.43
C ASN A 177 7.51 -11.77 -6.84
N THR A 178 7.71 -10.75 -6.00
CA THR A 178 7.28 -9.38 -6.34
C THR A 178 7.94 -8.94 -7.62
N ARG A 179 9.22 -9.27 -7.81
CA ARG A 179 9.96 -8.94 -9.01
C ARG A 179 9.46 -9.67 -10.25
N GLU A 180 9.00 -10.91 -10.09
CA GLU A 180 8.48 -11.73 -11.21
C GLU A 180 7.03 -11.39 -11.55
N ILE A 181 6.17 -11.21 -10.55
CA ILE A 181 4.74 -10.93 -10.68
C ILE A 181 4.50 -9.46 -11.04
N LEU A 182 5.26 -8.55 -10.41
CA LEU A 182 5.14 -7.10 -10.54
C LEU A 182 6.52 -6.49 -10.87
N PRO A 183 7.06 -6.73 -12.08
CA PRO A 183 8.39 -6.23 -12.45
C PRO A 183 8.57 -4.73 -12.21
N VAL A 184 9.76 -4.37 -11.76
CA VAL A 184 10.15 -2.98 -11.51
C VAL A 184 10.08 -2.17 -12.80
N THR A 185 9.47 -0.99 -12.72
CA THR A 185 9.42 -0.02 -13.82
C THR A 185 10.15 1.25 -13.38
N ILE A 186 11.08 1.72 -14.21
CA ILE A 186 11.74 3.02 -14.05
C ILE A 186 11.50 3.82 -15.33
N GLN A 187 10.71 4.87 -15.24
CA GLN A 187 10.35 5.72 -16.38
C GLN A 187 10.71 7.17 -16.08
N SER A 188 11.23 7.90 -17.05
CA SER A 188 11.38 9.35 -16.86
C SER A 188 10.01 10.02 -16.83
N MET A 189 9.87 11.11 -16.07
CA MET A 189 8.62 11.88 -16.06
C MET A 189 8.22 12.32 -17.48
N ASN A 190 9.21 12.63 -18.34
CA ASN A 190 8.97 12.95 -19.75
C ASN A 190 8.38 11.77 -20.53
N GLU A 191 8.86 10.54 -20.32
CA GLU A 191 8.27 9.33 -20.92
C GLU A 191 6.80 9.16 -20.49
N VAL A 192 6.52 9.32 -19.19
CA VAL A 192 5.15 9.22 -18.67
C VAL A 192 4.24 10.29 -19.26
N MET A 193 4.69 11.55 -19.34
CA MET A 193 3.91 12.61 -19.98
C MET A 193 3.67 12.32 -21.47
N ARG A 194 4.68 11.86 -22.21
CA ARG A 194 4.54 11.46 -23.62
C ARG A 194 3.49 10.38 -23.81
N GLU A 195 3.49 9.35 -22.96
CA GLU A 195 2.48 8.28 -23.00
C GLU A 195 1.06 8.81 -22.72
N MET A 196 0.91 9.72 -21.75
CA MET A 196 -0.39 10.33 -21.43
C MET A 196 -0.92 11.17 -22.60
N PHE A 197 -0.13 12.12 -23.11
CA PHE A 197 -0.56 12.97 -24.23
C PHE A 197 -0.75 12.19 -25.54
N GLY A 198 0.04 11.13 -25.76
CA GLY A 198 -0.13 10.24 -26.89
C GLY A 198 -1.47 9.52 -26.86
N LYS A 199 -1.93 9.07 -25.68
CA LYS A 199 -3.27 8.47 -25.51
C LYS A 199 -4.39 9.47 -25.78
N ASP A 200 -4.16 10.75 -25.49
CA ASP A 200 -5.08 11.85 -25.80
C ASP A 200 -5.02 12.32 -27.26
N GLY A 201 -4.24 11.64 -28.12
CA GLY A 201 -4.19 11.88 -29.56
C GLY A 201 -3.13 12.88 -30.01
N MET A 202 -2.17 13.25 -29.14
CA MET A 202 -1.04 14.10 -29.54
C MET A 202 -0.11 13.36 -30.52
N PRO A 203 0.22 13.95 -31.68
CA PRO A 203 1.21 13.38 -32.59
C PRO A 203 2.60 13.28 -31.95
N ALA A 204 3.32 12.19 -32.22
CA ALA A 204 4.66 11.95 -31.66
C ALA A 204 5.65 13.08 -31.96
N GLU A 205 5.62 13.63 -33.17
CA GLU A 205 6.45 14.76 -33.59
C GLU A 205 6.24 16.00 -32.73
N MET A 206 5.01 16.22 -32.25
CA MET A 206 4.67 17.35 -31.37
C MET A 206 5.14 17.09 -29.94
N ALA A 207 5.03 15.85 -29.47
CA ALA A 207 5.57 15.45 -28.18
C ALA A 207 7.11 15.56 -28.16
N ASP A 208 7.80 15.28 -29.27
CA ASP A 208 9.26 15.43 -29.39
C ASP A 208 9.72 16.88 -29.21
N VAL A 209 8.95 17.84 -29.71
CA VAL A 209 9.22 19.27 -29.53
C VAL A 209 8.87 19.76 -28.12
N MET A 210 7.82 19.22 -27.50
CA MET A 210 7.37 19.66 -26.17
C MET A 210 8.22 19.13 -25.02
N PHE A 211 8.75 17.91 -25.14
CA PHE A 211 9.55 17.26 -24.11
C PHE A 211 11.02 17.13 -24.55
N GLU A 212 11.67 18.26 -24.79
CA GLU A 212 13.11 18.28 -25.12
C GLU A 212 13.93 17.40 -24.18
N GLU A 213 14.93 16.69 -24.72
CA GLU A 213 15.79 15.84 -23.92
C GLU A 213 16.64 16.69 -22.97
N MET A 214 16.24 16.69 -21.70
CA MET A 214 17.07 17.21 -20.62
C MET A 214 18.20 16.23 -20.31
N PRO A 215 19.37 16.67 -19.84
CA PRO A 215 20.39 15.78 -19.31
C PRO A 215 19.80 14.86 -18.23
N PRO A 216 20.22 13.58 -18.13
CA PRO A 216 19.71 12.65 -17.13
C PRO A 216 19.76 13.18 -15.68
N THR A 217 20.75 14.03 -15.37
CA THR A 217 20.91 14.66 -14.05
C THR A 217 19.86 15.71 -13.72
N GLN A 218 19.12 16.21 -14.72
CA GLN A 218 18.02 17.16 -14.58
C GLN A 218 16.63 16.51 -14.74
N GLN A 219 16.58 15.20 -14.97
CA GLN A 219 15.33 14.47 -15.11
C GLN A 219 14.87 13.87 -13.77
N MET A 220 13.56 13.72 -13.63
CA MET A 220 12.92 12.95 -12.56
C MET A 220 12.51 11.59 -13.12
N TYR A 221 12.71 10.54 -12.34
CA TYR A 221 12.35 9.17 -12.70
C TYR A 221 11.35 8.60 -11.71
N ILE A 222 10.25 8.06 -12.22
CA ILE A 222 9.26 7.35 -11.43
C ILE A 222 9.71 5.90 -11.32
N ILE A 223 9.89 5.43 -10.09
CA ILE A 223 10.15 4.03 -9.75
C ILE A 223 8.86 3.43 -9.18
N SER A 224 8.32 2.45 -9.87
CA SER A 224 7.11 1.73 -9.50
C SER A 224 7.20 0.27 -9.96
N ASN A 225 6.07 -0.40 -10.14
CA ASN A 225 5.95 -1.70 -10.76
C ASN A 225 5.01 -1.68 -11.97
N SER A 226 4.97 -2.78 -12.71
CA SER A 226 4.15 -2.92 -13.93
C SER A 226 2.65 -2.71 -13.72
N ALA A 227 2.13 -2.94 -12.51
CA ALA A 227 0.73 -2.72 -12.17
C ALA A 227 0.44 -1.31 -11.64
N LYS A 228 1.48 -0.52 -11.34
CA LYS A 228 1.39 0.81 -10.69
C LYS A 228 0.63 0.78 -9.36
N VAL A 229 0.67 -0.34 -8.64
CA VAL A 229 0.00 -0.55 -7.36
C VAL A 229 0.97 -1.13 -6.36
N ASN A 230 1.09 -0.48 -5.20
CA ASN A 230 2.06 -0.80 -4.14
C ASN A 230 3.52 -0.86 -4.62
N GLY A 231 3.85 -0.14 -5.70
CA GLY A 231 5.13 -0.23 -6.39
C GLY A 231 6.29 0.49 -5.70
N ALA A 232 6.06 1.28 -4.65
CA ALA A 232 7.13 1.99 -3.94
C ALA A 232 8.14 1.03 -3.29
N ALA A 233 7.72 -0.21 -2.96
CA ALA A 233 8.63 -1.26 -2.51
C ALA A 233 9.75 -1.57 -3.51
N SER A 234 9.59 -1.20 -4.78
CA SER A 234 10.60 -1.38 -5.82
C SER A 234 11.88 -0.57 -5.56
N MET A 235 11.82 0.45 -4.70
CA MET A 235 13.02 1.20 -4.28
C MET A 235 14.02 0.35 -3.49
N PHE A 236 13.64 -0.84 -3.01
CA PHE A 236 14.54 -1.73 -2.29
C PHE A 236 15.29 -2.72 -3.21
N TYR A 237 15.09 -2.67 -4.53
CA TYR A 237 15.90 -3.42 -5.48
C TYR A 237 17.18 -2.66 -5.83
N GLU A 238 18.28 -3.03 -5.17
CA GLU A 238 19.59 -2.39 -5.31
C GLU A 238 20.12 -2.35 -6.74
N ASP A 239 19.83 -3.38 -7.54
CA ASP A 239 20.30 -3.47 -8.92
C ASP A 239 19.56 -2.50 -9.85
N ALA A 240 18.25 -2.35 -9.65
CA ALA A 240 17.44 -1.35 -10.36
C ALA A 240 17.94 0.08 -10.06
N LEU A 241 18.23 0.38 -8.79
CA LEU A 241 18.80 1.67 -8.40
C LEU A 241 20.23 1.86 -8.95
N SER A 242 21.06 0.81 -8.92
CA SER A 242 22.41 0.84 -9.46
C SER A 242 22.42 1.15 -10.96
N ASP A 243 21.47 0.59 -11.72
CA ASP A 243 21.36 0.85 -13.16
C ASP A 243 20.90 2.29 -13.43
N LEU A 244 20.01 2.84 -12.60
CA LEU A 244 19.64 4.25 -12.68
C LEU A 244 20.81 5.18 -12.32
N CYS A 245 21.61 4.88 -11.29
CA CYS A 245 22.85 5.60 -10.99
C CYS A 245 23.82 5.62 -12.17
N LYS A 246 24.01 4.47 -12.85
CA LYS A 246 24.88 4.39 -14.05
C LYS A 246 24.35 5.29 -15.18
N LYS A 247 23.02 5.37 -15.34
CA LYS A 247 22.37 6.24 -16.35
C LYS A 247 22.56 7.72 -16.01
N MET A 248 22.44 8.10 -14.74
CA MET A 248 22.59 9.49 -14.29
C MET A 248 24.05 9.95 -14.16
N GLY A 249 24.95 9.04 -13.81
CA GLY A 249 26.35 9.35 -13.48
C GLY A 249 26.54 9.88 -12.04
N THR A 250 25.52 9.78 -11.19
CA THR A 250 25.49 10.31 -9.81
C THR A 250 24.86 9.32 -8.84
N ASP A 251 24.97 9.61 -7.53
CA ASP A 251 24.11 8.99 -6.51
C ASP A 251 22.66 9.46 -6.72
N LEU A 252 21.69 8.81 -6.06
CA LEU A 252 20.28 9.18 -6.17
C LEU A 252 19.75 9.77 -4.86
N TYR A 253 18.88 10.76 -4.98
CA TYR A 253 17.86 11.00 -3.98
C TYR A 253 16.55 10.37 -4.41
N ILE A 254 15.85 9.74 -3.47
CA ILE A 254 14.56 9.09 -3.68
C ILE A 254 13.54 9.75 -2.77
N LEU A 255 12.51 10.31 -3.39
CA LEU A 255 11.41 11.02 -2.77
C LEU A 255 10.18 10.11 -2.79
N PRO A 256 9.65 9.68 -1.64
CA PRO A 256 8.39 8.98 -1.58
C PRO A 256 7.26 9.86 -2.13
N SER A 257 6.61 9.41 -3.19
CA SER A 257 5.45 10.10 -3.75
C SER A 257 4.15 9.51 -3.19
N SER A 258 4.08 8.20 -3.07
CA SER A 258 3.00 7.46 -2.41
C SER A 258 3.46 6.04 -2.07
N VAL A 259 2.57 5.21 -1.51
CA VAL A 259 2.78 3.76 -1.41
C VAL A 259 2.88 3.06 -2.77
N HIS A 260 2.46 3.72 -3.86
CA HIS A 260 2.45 3.14 -5.20
C HIS A 260 3.71 3.44 -6.01
N GLU A 261 4.43 4.52 -5.70
CA GLU A 261 5.63 4.91 -6.44
C GLU A 261 6.52 5.88 -5.66
N VAL A 262 7.79 5.94 -6.07
CA VAL A 262 8.75 6.94 -5.59
C VAL A 262 9.38 7.67 -6.78
N ILE A 263 9.85 8.89 -6.54
CA ILE A 263 10.52 9.71 -7.52
C ILE A 263 12.03 9.70 -7.22
N ALA A 264 12.84 9.25 -8.16
CA ALA A 264 14.29 9.31 -8.09
C ALA A 264 14.83 10.49 -8.90
N VAL A 265 15.78 11.21 -8.32
CA VAL A 265 16.48 12.35 -8.91
C VAL A 265 17.98 12.24 -8.66
N SER A 266 18.78 12.96 -9.46
CA SER A 266 20.21 13.06 -9.21
C SER A 266 20.51 13.67 -7.85
N SER A 267 21.54 13.18 -7.17
CA SER A 267 22.05 13.79 -5.93
C SER A 267 22.55 15.23 -6.10
N GLU A 268 22.66 15.73 -7.34
CA GLU A 268 23.03 17.11 -7.67
C GLU A 268 21.82 18.04 -7.87
N MET A 269 20.59 17.50 -7.86
CA MET A 269 19.37 18.27 -8.18
C MET A 269 18.96 19.25 -7.06
N GLY A 270 19.33 18.96 -5.81
CA GLY A 270 18.97 19.76 -4.66
C GLY A 270 19.60 19.25 -3.37
N THR A 271 19.27 19.89 -2.26
CA THR A 271 19.68 19.41 -0.93
C THR A 271 18.61 18.47 -0.35
N PRO A 272 18.98 17.53 0.54
CA PRO A 272 17.99 16.68 1.22
C PRO A 272 16.89 17.48 1.94
N ASP A 273 17.26 18.59 2.58
CA ASP A 273 16.32 19.45 3.31
C ASP A 273 15.28 20.06 2.37
N ASP A 274 15.70 20.65 1.24
CA ASP A 274 14.78 21.24 0.26
C ASP A 274 13.84 20.18 -0.33
N LEU A 275 14.38 19.00 -0.66
CA LEU A 275 13.61 17.90 -1.22
C LEU A 275 12.61 17.30 -0.21
N SER A 276 13.01 17.17 1.06
CA SER A 276 12.12 16.69 2.12
C SER A 276 10.99 17.67 2.41
N GLN A 277 11.25 18.97 2.33
CA GLN A 277 10.21 19.98 2.41
C GLN A 277 9.17 19.80 1.29
N MET A 278 9.61 19.56 0.05
CA MET A 278 8.70 19.29 -1.07
C MET A 278 7.85 18.04 -0.83
N VAL A 279 8.43 16.94 -0.32
CA VAL A 279 7.69 15.71 0.02
C VAL A 279 6.60 16.01 1.05
N ARG A 280 6.93 16.73 2.13
CA ARG A 280 5.97 17.09 3.18
C ARG A 280 4.84 17.98 2.68
N GLU A 281 5.14 18.94 1.81
CA GLU A 281 4.13 19.82 1.21
C GLU A 281 3.15 19.05 0.32
N VAL A 282 3.66 18.12 -0.49
CA VAL A 282 2.83 17.26 -1.35
C VAL A 282 2.00 16.29 -0.51
N ASN A 283 2.59 15.62 0.48
CA ASN A 283 1.86 14.75 1.40
C ASN A 283 0.73 15.50 2.12
N GLY A 284 1.01 16.71 2.61
CA GLY A 284 0.03 17.51 3.36
C GLY A 284 -1.13 18.08 2.52
N SER A 285 -1.07 18.02 1.19
CA SER A 285 -2.05 18.70 0.33
C SER A 285 -2.62 17.87 -0.82
N GLN A 286 -1.87 16.93 -1.40
CA GLN A 286 -2.25 16.20 -2.61
C GLN A 286 -2.38 14.69 -2.42
N VAL A 287 -1.84 14.12 -1.33
CA VAL A 287 -1.80 12.66 -1.13
C VAL A 287 -2.71 12.26 0.02
N ALA A 288 -3.59 11.29 -0.22
CA ALA A 288 -4.48 10.77 0.81
C ALA A 288 -3.67 10.20 1.99
N PRO A 289 -4.10 10.39 3.26
CA PRO A 289 -3.35 9.94 4.43
C PRO A 289 -2.90 8.48 4.38
N GLU A 290 -3.75 7.59 3.87
CA GLU A 290 -3.51 6.15 3.69
C GLU A 290 -2.57 5.81 2.53
N GLU A 291 -2.31 6.75 1.61
CA GLU A 291 -1.40 6.57 0.49
C GLU A 291 0.00 7.17 0.74
N GLN A 292 0.17 7.94 1.82
CA GLN A 292 1.47 8.52 2.17
C GLN A 292 2.44 7.44 2.67
N LEU A 293 3.66 7.42 2.13
CA LEU A 293 4.66 6.43 2.52
C LEU A 293 5.66 6.95 3.56
N SER A 294 6.29 8.09 3.30
CA SER A 294 7.19 8.77 4.25
C SER A 294 7.27 10.27 3.93
N ASP A 295 7.64 11.05 4.93
CA ASP A 295 7.91 12.50 4.88
C ASP A 295 9.40 12.81 4.70
N HIS A 296 10.22 11.78 4.46
CA HIS A 296 11.68 11.83 4.41
C HIS A 296 12.21 11.44 3.05
N VAL A 297 13.42 11.92 2.75
CA VAL A 297 14.13 11.65 1.50
C VAL A 297 15.19 10.61 1.77
N TYR A 298 15.36 9.68 0.84
CA TYR A 298 16.39 8.65 0.93
C TYR A 298 17.52 8.98 -0.03
N LYS A 299 18.73 8.58 0.31
CA LYS A 299 19.89 8.58 -0.56
C LYS A 299 20.27 7.15 -0.89
N PHE A 300 20.46 6.86 -2.18
CA PHE A 300 21.12 5.65 -2.63
C PHE A 300 22.53 5.96 -3.11
N GLU A 301 23.52 5.36 -2.45
CA GLU A 301 24.94 5.54 -2.76
C GLU A 301 25.42 4.46 -3.73
N ALA A 302 25.80 4.86 -4.96
CA ALA A 302 26.13 3.92 -6.02
C ALA A 302 27.34 3.04 -5.69
N ALA A 303 28.31 3.59 -4.95
CA ALA A 303 29.55 2.91 -4.60
C ALA A 303 29.36 1.78 -3.58
N THR A 304 28.48 1.98 -2.60
CA THR A 304 28.22 1.04 -1.50
C THR A 304 26.95 0.23 -1.70
N LYS A 305 26.10 0.62 -2.67
CA LYS A 305 24.75 0.10 -2.91
C LYS A 305 23.84 0.21 -1.68
N LYS A 306 24.08 1.23 -0.85
CA LYS A 306 23.34 1.44 0.38
C LYS A 306 22.24 2.49 0.16
N LEU A 307 21.02 2.14 0.57
CA LEU A 307 19.92 3.07 0.74
C LEU A 307 19.87 3.51 2.22
N SER A 308 19.76 4.81 2.48
CA SER A 308 19.55 5.34 3.84
C SER A 308 18.79 6.66 3.80
N LEU A 309 18.24 7.10 4.93
CA LEU A 309 17.67 8.45 5.05
C LEU A 309 18.73 9.54 4.79
N ALA A 310 18.32 10.63 4.16
CA ALA A 310 19.19 11.72 3.70
C ALA A 310 19.01 13.01 4.49
N ASP A 311 17.80 13.31 4.96
CA ASP A 311 17.45 14.53 5.71
C ASP A 311 17.45 14.33 7.23
N VAL A 312 17.44 13.08 7.70
CA VAL A 312 17.39 12.73 9.12
C VAL A 312 18.07 11.38 9.38
N SER A 313 18.55 11.14 10.59
CA SER A 313 18.98 9.81 11.00
C SER A 313 17.86 9.01 11.67
N LEU A 314 17.89 7.69 11.51
CA LEU A 314 16.95 6.79 12.18
C LEU A 314 16.96 6.94 13.72
N GLU A 315 18.12 7.27 14.30
CA GLU A 315 18.25 7.53 15.74
C GLU A 315 17.53 8.81 16.18
N GLU A 316 17.53 9.85 15.34
CA GLU A 316 16.76 11.07 15.60
C GLU A 316 15.26 10.82 15.52
N LEU A 317 14.80 10.03 14.55
CA LEU A 317 13.40 9.63 14.43
C LEU A 317 12.94 8.84 15.65
N LYS A 318 13.73 7.83 16.08
CA LYS A 318 13.41 7.06 17.30
C LYS A 318 13.34 7.93 18.54
N LYS A 319 14.22 8.92 18.68
CA LYS A 319 14.16 9.89 19.79
C LYS A 319 12.92 10.76 19.72
N ALA A 320 12.55 11.25 18.53
CA ALA A 320 11.35 12.05 18.33
C ALA A 320 10.06 11.26 18.64
N ALA A 321 10.02 9.98 18.29
CA ALA A 321 8.93 9.06 18.58
C ALA A 321 8.86 8.63 20.07
N GLY A 322 9.77 9.10 20.94
CA GLY A 322 9.73 8.85 22.38
C GLY A 322 10.38 7.54 22.83
N ALA A 323 11.29 6.95 22.04
CA ALA A 323 12.02 5.74 22.41
C ALA A 323 13.18 5.98 23.42
N GLU A 324 12.93 6.69 24.52
CA GLU A 324 13.71 6.52 25.76
C GLU A 324 13.00 5.47 26.63
N ASN A 325 13.01 4.19 26.21
CA ASN A 325 12.91 2.97 27.06
C ASN A 325 12.55 1.71 26.24
N MET A 326 13.33 1.35 25.22
CA MET A 326 13.35 -0.04 24.73
C MET A 326 14.78 -0.45 24.36
N SER A 327 15.65 -0.49 25.36
CA SER A 327 16.96 -1.14 25.28
C SER A 327 17.10 -2.22 26.36
N GLN A 328 16.33 -3.30 26.25
CA GLN A 328 16.81 -4.63 26.66
C GLN A 328 16.29 -5.64 25.65
N GLY A 329 17.22 -6.19 24.87
CA GLY A 329 16.94 -7.07 23.76
C GLY A 329 16.19 -8.34 24.17
N VAL A 330 15.19 -8.69 23.39
CA VAL A 330 14.74 -10.07 23.30
C VAL A 330 15.62 -10.73 22.24
N VAL A 331 16.77 -11.23 22.71
CA VAL A 331 17.50 -12.27 21.98
C VAL A 331 16.63 -13.53 22.11
N THR A 332 15.97 -13.95 21.04
CA THR A 332 15.37 -15.29 20.95
C THR A 332 16.49 -16.30 20.74
N GLU A 333 17.28 -16.53 21.79
CA GLU A 333 18.32 -17.54 21.80
C GLU A 333 17.67 -18.93 21.84
N GLY A 334 17.84 -19.67 20.75
CA GLY A 334 17.51 -21.08 20.68
C GLY A 334 18.30 -21.88 21.72
N SER A 335 17.59 -22.69 22.48
CA SER A 335 18.20 -23.80 23.23
C SER A 335 17.18 -24.93 23.39
N ARG A 336 17.18 -25.84 22.41
CA ARG A 336 16.60 -27.18 22.59
C ARG A 336 17.58 -28.01 23.43
N PRO A 337 17.20 -28.54 24.61
CA PRO A 337 17.99 -29.56 25.25
C PRO A 337 17.81 -30.90 24.50
N ARG A 338 18.90 -31.38 23.90
CA ARG A 338 19.09 -32.79 23.50
C ARG A 338 18.80 -33.68 24.71
N LYS A 339 17.77 -34.53 24.64
CA LYS A 339 17.73 -35.76 25.45
C LYS A 339 18.45 -36.87 24.68
N VAL A 340 19.56 -37.31 25.27
CA VAL A 340 20.31 -38.49 24.87
C VAL A 340 19.88 -39.64 25.80
N ARG A 341 19.66 -40.79 25.15
CA ARG A 341 19.32 -42.14 25.64
C ARG A 341 17.87 -42.40 26.02
#